data_AF-A0A2E3DFL9-F1
#
_entry.id   AF-A0A2E3DFL9-F1
#
_cell.length_a   1.000
_cell.length_b   1.000
_cell.length_c   1.000
_cell.angle_alpha   90.00
_cell.angle_beta   90.00
_cell.angle_gamma   90.00
#
_symmetry.space_group_name_H-M   'P 1'
#
loop_
_entity.id
_entity.type
_entity.pdbx_description
1 polymer ?
#
loop_
_entity_poly.entity_id
_entity_poly.type
_entity_poly.pdbx_seq_one_letter_code
_entity_poly.pdbx_strand_id
1 'polypeptide(L)' 'MNVAIGDKVKVIDQEITGTVIEDYGNKVVIEEDDAEIELSVFSEFEDDTLLFFKSDLELNEGPN' A
#
# COMPACT_ATOMS: atom_id res chain seq x y z
N MET A 1 -13.12 5.72 3.63
CA MET A 1 -12.62 5.01 2.44
C MET A 1 -12.62 3.53 2.78
N ASN A 2 -13.31 2.70 2.00
CA ASN A 2 -13.34 1.26 2.23
C ASN A 2 -12.23 0.63 1.40
N VAL A 3 -11.02 0.64 1.95
CA VAL A 3 -9.89 -0.13 1.41
C VAL A 3 -9.94 -1.51 2.07
N ALA A 4 -9.93 -2.57 1.27
CA ALA A 4 -9.95 -3.96 1.66
C ALA A 4 -8.75 -4.73 1.10
N ILE A 5 -8.50 -5.91 1.64
CA ILE A 5 -7.45 -6.82 1.17
C ILE A 5 -7.74 -7.22 -0.29
N GLY A 6 -6.73 -7.08 -1.15
CA GLY A 6 -6.81 -7.29 -2.59
C GLY A 6 -7.04 -6.03 -3.42
N ASP A 7 -7.35 -4.88 -2.80
CA ASP A 7 -7.46 -3.62 -3.52
C ASP A 7 -6.09 -3.10 -3.96
N LYS A 8 -6.01 -2.61 -5.20
CA LYS A 8 -4.88 -1.80 -5.64
C LYS A 8 -5.06 -0.37 -5.15
N VAL A 9 -4.05 0.14 -4.48
CA VAL A 9 -4.04 1.48 -3.89
C VAL A 9 -2.80 2.24 -4.31
N LYS A 10 -2.91 3.56 -4.28
CA LYS A 10 -1.82 4.49 -4.53
C LYS A 10 -1.65 5.40 -3.32
N VAL A 11 -0.42 5.62 -2.88
CA VAL A 11 -0.13 6.59 -1.82
C VAL A 11 -0.34 8.00 -2.38
N ILE A 12 -1.07 8.86 -1.65
CA ILE A 12 -1.43 10.21 -2.15
C ILE A 12 -0.19 11.11 -2.27
N ASP A 13 0.72 11.02 -1.29
CA ASP A 13 1.87 11.91 -1.17
C ASP A 13 3.15 11.35 -1.85
N GLN A 14 3.10 10.11 -2.34
CA GLN A 14 4.25 9.41 -2.92
C GLN A 14 3.84 8.70 -4.22
N GLU A 15 4.75 8.55 -5.17
CA GLU A 15 4.48 7.77 -6.39
C GLU A 15 4.60 6.26 -6.13
N ILE A 16 4.03 5.78 -5.02
CA ILE A 16 4.03 4.38 -4.61
C ILE A 16 2.66 3.80 -4.92
N THR A 17 2.65 2.67 -5.62
CA THR A 17 1.46 1.87 -5.87
C THR A 17 1.67 0.47 -5.33
N GLY A 18 0.61 -0.11 -4.77
CA GLY A 18 0.69 -1.45 -4.22
C GLY A 18 -0.65 -2.11 -4.05
N THR A 19 -0.62 -3.37 -3.66
CA THR A 19 -1.80 -4.18 -3.39
C THR A 19 -1.93 -4.41 -1.90
N VAL A 20 -3.13 -4.19 -1.35
CA VAL A 20 -3.37 -4.40 0.08
C VAL A 20 -3.34 -5.88 0.42
N ILE A 21 -2.43 -6.28 1.29
CA ILE A 21 -2.28 -7.66 1.76
C ILE A 21 -2.80 -7.86 3.19
N GLU A 22 -2.80 -6.80 4.02
CA GLU A 22 -3.37 -6.84 5.37
C GLU A 22 -4.20 -5.60 5.71
N ASP A 23 -5.26 -5.78 6.51
CA ASP A 23 -6.13 -4.70 7.00
C ASP A 23 -6.21 -4.70 8.53
N TYR A 24 -5.76 -3.60 9.14
CA TYR A 24 -5.84 -3.33 10.58
C TYR A 24 -6.94 -2.31 10.93
N GLY A 25 -7.87 -2.06 10.01
CA GLY A 25 -9.01 -1.18 10.19
C GLY A 25 -8.71 0.28 9.82
N ASN A 26 -7.79 0.93 10.53
CA ASN A 26 -7.35 2.31 10.23
C ASN A 26 -6.06 2.38 9.40
N LYS A 27 -5.29 1.28 9.40
CA LYS A 27 -4.06 1.10 8.63
C LYS A 27 -4.16 -0.15 7.77
N VAL A 28 -3.40 -0.18 6.70
CA VAL A 28 -3.27 -1.33 5.82
C VAL A 28 -1.81 -1.55 5.48
N VAL A 29 -1.47 -2.80 5.23
CA VAL A 29 -0.17 -3.17 4.67
C VAL A 29 -0.37 -3.40 3.19
N ILE A 30 0.46 -2.74 2.39
CA ILE A 30 0.48 -2.91 0.94
C ILE A 30 1.79 -3.59 0.54
N GLU A 31 1.71 -4.51 -0.41
CA GLU A 31 2.85 -5.03 -1.15
C GLU A 31 3.08 -4.12 -2.35
N GLU A 32 4.30 -3.62 -2.49
CA GLU A 32 4.66 -2.66 -3.53
C GLU A 32 4.77 -3.36 -4.90
N ASP A 33 4.20 -2.76 -5.96
CA ASP A 33 4.17 -3.37 -7.30
C ASP A 33 5.52 -3.13 -8.05
N ASP A 34 6.27 -2.10 -7.68
CA ASP A 34 7.51 -1.66 -8.34
C ASP A 34 8.76 -2.01 -7.49
N ALA A 35 9.25 -3.24 -7.66
CA ALA A 35 10.41 -3.77 -6.93
C ALA A 35 11.76 -3.02 -7.15
N GLU A 36 11.78 -1.92 -7.91
CA GLU A 36 12.96 -1.07 -8.10
C GLU A 36 13.11 0.02 -7.01
N ILE A 37 12.08 0.27 -6.19
CA ILE A 37 12.24 1.17 -5.05
C ILE A 37 13.04 0.41 -3.98
N GLU A 38 14.29 0.82 -3.75
CA GLU A 38 15.07 0.40 -2.57
C GLU A 38 14.31 0.83 -1.29
N LEU A 39 13.40 -0.03 -0.82
CA LEU A 39 12.53 0.16 0.34
C LEU A 39 13.26 0.17 1.70
N SER A 40 14.60 0.21 1.65
CA SER A 40 15.56 0.32 2.74
C SER A 40 15.28 1.45 3.75
N VAL A 41 14.32 2.34 3.47
CA VAL A 41 14.09 3.57 4.24
C VAL A 41 12.88 3.48 5.19
N PHE A 42 11.94 2.53 5.00
CA PHE A 42 10.69 2.53 5.76
C PHE A 42 10.27 1.20 6.38
N SER A 43 10.95 0.09 6.10
CA SER A 43 10.56 -1.22 6.63
C SER A 43 11.54 -1.76 7.68
N GLU A 44 11.04 -1.95 8.90
CA GLU A 44 11.63 -2.87 9.88
C GLU A 44 11.19 -4.33 9.63
N PHE A 45 10.43 -4.58 8.55
CA PHE A 45 9.97 -5.89 8.12
C PHE A 45 10.85 -6.37 6.94
N GLU A 46 11.24 -7.65 6.97
CA GLU A 46 12.15 -8.26 5.98
C GLU A 46 11.52 -8.43 4.58
N ASP A 47 10.25 -8.08 4.42
CA ASP A 47 9.45 -8.26 3.21
C ASP A 47 9.06 -6.87 2.66
N ASP A 48 8.99 -6.72 1.32
CA ASP A 48 8.66 -5.51 0.52
C ASP A 48 7.25 -4.93 0.76
N THR A 49 6.93 -4.74 2.04
CA THR A 49 5.63 -4.43 2.58
C THR A 49 5.68 -3.11 3.29
N LEU A 50 4.67 -2.28 3.06
CA LEU A 50 4.60 -0.94 3.60
C LEU A 50 3.30 -0.72 4.35
N LEU A 51 3.41 -0.20 5.57
CA LEU A 51 2.27 0.13 6.42
C LEU A 51 1.85 1.59 6.21
N PHE A 52 0.67 1.81 5.66
CA PHE A 52 0.09 3.14 5.47
C PHE A 52 -1.26 3.30 6.17
N PHE A 53 -1.63 4.54 6.48
CA PHE A 53 -3.00 4.83 6.90
C PHE A 53 -3.93 4.82 5.69
N LYS A 54 -5.16 4.34 5.87
CA LYS A 54 -6.19 4.38 4.80
C LYS A 54 -6.50 5.79 4.32
N SER A 55 -6.18 6.80 5.11
CA SER A 55 -6.35 8.22 4.76
C SER A 55 -5.25 8.74 3.83
N ASP A 56 -4.10 8.08 3.79
CA ASP A 56 -2.95 8.44 2.94
C ASP A 56 -2.98 7.66 1.61
N LEU A 57 -4.02 6.87 1.38
CA LEU A 57 -4.18 5.99 0.24
C LEU A 57 -5.40 6.38 -0.59
N GLU A 58 -5.25 6.31 -1.89
CA GLU A 58 -6.31 6.43 -2.88
C GLU A 58 -6.54 5.07 -3.56
N LEU A 59 -7.80 4.70 -3.76
CA LEU A 59 -8.17 3.49 -4.50
C LEU A 59 -7.79 3.67 -5.96
N ASN A 60 -6.85 2.86 -6.44
CA ASN A 60 -6.48 2.81 -7.84
C ASN A 60 -7.46 1.86 -8.53
N GLU A 61 -8.65 2.37 -8.87
CA GLU A 61 -9.72 1.59 -9.51
C GLU A 61 -9.22 1.01 -10.85
N GLY A 62 -8.69 -0.23 -10.82
CA GLY A 62 -8.66 -1.09 -11.98
C GLY A 62 -10.10 -1.37 -12.43
N PRO A 63 -10.39 -1.44 -13.74
CA PRO A 63 -11.75 -1.42 -14.24
C PRO A 63 -12.56 -2.60 -13.69
N ASN A 64 -13.69 -2.26 -13.08
CA ASN A 64 -14.80 -3.12 -12.67
C ASN A 64 -15.20 -4.13 -13.75
#